data_AF-A0A7S6W3X1-F1
#
_entry.id   AF-A0A7S6W3X1-F1
#
_cell.length_a   1.000
_cell.length_b   1.000
_cell.length_c   1.000
_cell.angle_alpha   90.00
_cell.angle_beta   90.00
_cell.angle_gamma   90.00
#
_symmetry.space_group_name_H-M   'P 1'
#
loop_
_entity.id
_entity.type
_entity.pdbx_description
1 polymer ?
#
loop_
_entity_poly.entity_id
_entity_poly.type
_entity_poly.pdbx_seq_one_letter_code
_entity_poly.pdbx_strand_id
1 'polypeptide(L)'
;MYLWNVNRLVEDIRLNKVSESHYKNYFIASSILIFFSYLALTLTPESKPTEAWASFVLQVGLLISWVNAIFKANGGEQGRDFLKRFIALYLPVTIQSLVLFILIAVVVEGLLPMLTVNMEEAALEQLTTVKDLSFEVIISCYIYWRIYKAMRQIHQPV
;
A
#
# COMPACT_ATOMS: atom_id res chain seq x y z
N MET A 1 -19.98 -9.06 5.83
CA MET A 1 -18.92 -8.50 6.70
C MET A 1 -19.57 -7.89 7.93
N TYR A 2 -19.13 -8.29 9.12
CA TYR A 2 -19.61 -7.75 10.40
C TYR A 2 -18.73 -6.56 10.81
N LEU A 3 -19.25 -5.33 10.72
CA LEU A 3 -18.54 -4.12 11.11
C LEU A 3 -18.77 -3.73 12.58
N TRP A 4 -19.88 -4.16 13.17
CA TRP A 4 -20.31 -3.75 14.51
C TRP A 4 -20.51 -4.91 15.49
N ASN A 5 -20.90 -6.09 14.99
CA ASN A 5 -21.19 -7.26 15.82
C ASN A 5 -19.99 -8.21 15.91
N VAL A 6 -19.08 -7.92 16.84
CA VAL A 6 -17.86 -8.71 17.06
C VAL A 6 -18.18 -10.13 17.55
N ASN A 7 -19.18 -10.30 18.41
CA ASN A 7 -19.54 -11.62 18.96
C ASN A 7 -19.95 -12.61 17.86
N ARG A 8 -20.76 -12.14 16.90
CA ARG A 8 -21.15 -12.96 15.75
C ARG A 8 -19.96 -13.27 14.83
N LEU A 9 -19.06 -12.30 14.62
CA LEU A 9 -17.83 -12.56 13.87
C LEU A 9 -16.97 -13.62 14.56
N VAL A 10 -16.79 -13.54 15.88
CA VAL A 10 -16.03 -14.54 16.65
C VAL A 10 -16.66 -15.93 16.50
N GLU A 11 -17.98 -16.03 16.60
CA GLU A 11 -18.68 -17.31 16.40
C GLU A 11 -18.47 -17.86 14.99
N ASP A 12 -18.64 -17.03 13.95
CA ASP A 12 -18.46 -17.46 12.57
C ASP A 12 -17.01 -17.83 12.24
N ILE A 13 -16.02 -17.14 12.82
CA ILE A 13 -14.61 -17.52 12.71
C ILE A 13 -14.39 -18.89 13.36
N ARG A 14 -14.89 -19.11 14.59
CA ARG A 14 -14.76 -20.39 15.30
C ARG A 14 -15.40 -21.54 14.52
N LEU A 15 -16.50 -21.28 13.83
CA LEU A 15 -17.22 -22.25 13.01
C LEU A 15 -16.67 -22.37 11.56
N ASN A 16 -15.55 -21.71 11.23
CA ASN A 16 -14.96 -21.68 9.89
C ASN A 16 -15.93 -21.22 8.78
N LYS A 17 -16.86 -20.30 9.10
CA LYS A 17 -17.85 -19.76 8.16
C LYS A 17 -17.38 -18.51 7.41
N VAL A 18 -16.24 -17.95 7.79
CA VAL A 18 -15.67 -16.73 7.19
C VAL A 18 -14.80 -17.11 5.98
N SER A 19 -15.20 -16.66 4.79
CA SER A 19 -14.45 -16.93 3.56
C SER A 19 -13.20 -16.05 3.40
N GLU A 20 -12.30 -16.44 2.50
CA GLU A 20 -11.09 -15.66 2.13
C GLU A 20 -11.44 -14.24 1.65
N SER A 21 -12.57 -14.06 0.95
CA SER A 21 -13.08 -12.74 0.54
C SER A 21 -13.40 -11.84 1.72
N HIS A 22 -14.01 -12.41 2.76
CA HIS A 22 -14.33 -11.67 3.97
C HIS A 22 -13.04 -11.19 4.64
N TYR A 23 -12.06 -12.08 4.80
CA TYR A 23 -10.75 -11.72 5.34
C TYR A 23 -10.06 -10.61 4.53
N LYS A 24 -10.03 -10.73 3.19
CA LYS A 24 -9.53 -9.68 2.30
C LYS A 24 -10.25 -8.33 2.53
N ASN A 25 -11.57 -8.33 2.60
CA ASN A 25 -12.35 -7.10 2.78
C ASN A 25 -12.13 -6.48 4.17
N TYR A 26 -12.00 -7.30 5.22
CA TYR A 26 -11.57 -6.83 6.53
C TYR A 26 -10.20 -6.17 6.47
N PHE A 27 -9.22 -6.78 5.80
CA PHE A 27 -7.89 -6.20 5.63
C PHE A 27 -7.93 -4.84 4.89
N ILE A 28 -8.68 -4.74 3.79
CA ILE A 28 -8.84 -3.48 3.05
C ILE A 28 -9.48 -2.41 3.94
N ALA A 29 -10.59 -2.74 4.61
CA ALA A 29 -11.30 -1.78 5.47
C ALA A 29 -10.42 -1.30 6.64
N SER A 30 -9.73 -2.22 7.32
CA SER A 30 -8.79 -1.88 8.38
C SER A 30 -7.63 -1.00 7.88
N SER A 31 -7.10 -1.30 6.70
CA SER A 31 -6.01 -0.51 6.10
C SER A 31 -6.46 0.91 5.71
N ILE A 32 -7.69 1.06 5.22
CA ILE A 32 -8.28 2.38 4.94
C ILE A 32 -8.43 3.20 6.23
N LEU A 33 -8.84 2.57 7.35
CA LEU A 33 -8.89 3.26 8.65
C LEU A 33 -7.51 3.74 9.10
N ILE A 34 -6.46 2.95 8.87
CA ILE A 34 -5.07 3.35 9.14
C ILE A 34 -4.68 4.54 8.25
N PHE A 35 -5.05 4.54 6.97
CA PHE A 35 -4.79 5.68 6.09
C PHE A 35 -5.52 6.94 6.52
N PHE A 36 -6.74 6.84 7.09
CA PHE A 36 -7.39 8.00 7.70
C PHE A 36 -6.62 8.54 8.90
N SER A 37 -6.05 7.65 9.74
CA SER A 37 -5.18 8.07 10.83
C SER A 37 -3.92 8.79 10.32
N TYR A 38 -3.31 8.28 9.23
CA TYR A 38 -2.17 8.95 8.60
C TYR A 38 -2.55 10.32 8.04
N LEU A 39 -3.65 10.41 7.28
CA LEU A 39 -4.15 11.68 6.75
C LEU A 39 -4.38 12.72 7.87
N ALA A 40 -4.97 12.31 8.99
CA ALA A 40 -5.20 13.20 10.14
C ALA A 40 -3.88 13.72 10.74
N LEU A 41 -2.80 12.93 10.72
CA LEU A 41 -1.48 13.34 11.17
C LEU A 41 -0.76 14.26 10.18
N THR A 42 -1.01 14.10 8.87
CA THR A 42 -0.41 14.92 7.81
C THR A 42 -1.06 16.31 7.70
N LEU A 43 -2.34 16.44 8.07
CA LEU A 43 -3.07 17.71 8.04
C LEU A 43 -2.65 18.62 9.20
N THR A 44 -1.54 19.33 9.04
CA THR A 44 -1.04 20.38 9.95
C THR A 44 -1.37 21.78 9.41
N PRO A 45 -1.31 22.85 10.24
CA PRO A 45 -1.55 24.22 9.77
C PRO A 45 -0.64 24.69 8.63
N GLU A 46 0.56 24.11 8.53
CA GLU A 46 1.56 24.42 7.50
C GLU A 46 1.46 23.49 6.28
N SER A 47 0.67 22.42 6.35
CA SER A 47 0.51 21.47 5.25
C SER A 47 -0.37 22.04 4.15
N LYS A 48 -0.13 21.61 2.91
CA LYS A 48 -1.04 21.81 1.78
C LYS A 48 -2.10 20.71 1.79
N PRO A 49 -3.36 20.99 2.16
CA PRO A 49 -4.36 19.94 2.34
C PRO A 49 -4.64 19.15 1.04
N THR A 50 -4.50 19.82 -0.10
CA THR A 50 -4.66 19.21 -1.44
C THR A 50 -3.68 18.07 -1.67
N GLU A 51 -2.41 18.21 -1.26
CA GLU A 51 -1.38 17.20 -1.44
C GLU A 51 -1.62 15.98 -0.53
N ALA A 52 -1.99 16.25 0.74
CA ALA A 52 -2.33 15.20 1.70
C ALA A 52 -3.53 14.36 1.22
N TRP A 53 -4.59 15.03 0.74
CA TRP A 53 -5.75 14.34 0.17
C TRP A 53 -5.42 13.59 -1.13
N ALA A 54 -4.57 14.15 -1.99
CA ALA A 54 -4.14 13.47 -3.21
C ALA A 54 -3.38 12.18 -2.88
N SER A 55 -2.41 12.22 -1.97
CA SER A 55 -1.68 11.04 -1.49
C SER A 55 -2.64 10.00 -0.88
N PHE A 56 -3.57 10.43 0.00
CA PHE A 56 -4.57 9.54 0.58
C PHE A 56 -5.41 8.80 -0.48
N VAL A 57 -5.98 9.53 -1.44
CA VAL A 57 -6.82 8.95 -2.50
C VAL A 57 -6.01 7.98 -3.36
N LEU A 58 -4.77 8.34 -3.72
CA LEU A 58 -3.87 7.48 -4.47
C LEU A 58 -3.57 6.19 -3.70
N GLN A 59 -3.21 6.27 -2.42
CA GLN A 59 -2.87 5.10 -1.61
C GLN A 59 -4.07 4.17 -1.37
N VAL A 60 -5.27 4.73 -1.16
CA VAL A 60 -6.52 3.93 -1.10
C VAL A 60 -6.77 3.23 -2.44
N GLY A 61 -6.61 3.94 -3.56
CA GLY A 61 -6.76 3.36 -4.90
C GLY A 61 -5.76 2.24 -5.18
N LEU A 62 -4.50 2.43 -4.80
CA LEU A 62 -3.45 1.41 -4.94
C LEU A 62 -3.74 0.20 -4.05
N LEU A 63 -4.10 0.40 -2.78
CA LEU A 63 -4.47 -0.67 -1.85
C LEU A 63 -5.61 -1.52 -2.42
N ILE A 64 -6.72 -0.89 -2.82
CA ILE A 64 -7.89 -1.62 -3.32
C ILE A 64 -7.54 -2.37 -4.62
N SER A 65 -6.88 -1.71 -5.58
CA SER A 65 -6.55 -2.32 -6.87
C SER A 65 -5.58 -3.49 -6.71
N TRP A 66 -4.47 -3.30 -6.01
CA TRP A 66 -3.44 -4.32 -5.82
C TRP A 66 -3.90 -5.47 -4.94
N VAL A 67 -4.56 -5.22 -3.81
CA VAL A 67 -5.05 -6.31 -2.95
C VAL A 67 -6.04 -7.19 -3.71
N ASN A 68 -6.92 -6.61 -4.54
CA ASN A 68 -7.81 -7.41 -5.39
C ASN A 68 -7.06 -8.17 -6.49
N ALA A 69 -6.03 -7.57 -7.10
CA ALA A 69 -5.20 -8.25 -8.10
C ALA A 69 -4.44 -9.44 -7.49
N ILE A 70 -3.85 -9.26 -6.30
CA ILE A 70 -3.12 -10.30 -5.57
C ILE A 70 -4.09 -11.38 -5.07
N PHE A 71 -5.30 -11.01 -4.63
CA PHE A 71 -6.35 -11.96 -4.27
C PHE A 71 -6.74 -12.86 -5.44
N LYS A 72 -6.93 -12.27 -6.63
CA LYS A 72 -7.16 -13.04 -7.86
C LYS A 72 -5.97 -13.95 -8.19
N ALA A 73 -4.74 -13.48 -8.02
CA ALA A 73 -3.54 -14.30 -8.22
C ALA A 73 -3.42 -15.48 -7.26
N ASN A 74 -4.02 -15.38 -6.06
CA ASN A 74 -4.10 -16.50 -5.10
C ASN A 74 -5.21 -17.53 -5.43
N GLY A 75 -5.99 -17.32 -6.51
CA GLY A 75 -7.15 -18.14 -6.86
C GLY A 75 -8.51 -17.54 -6.47
N GLY A 76 -8.55 -16.29 -5.98
CA GLY A 76 -9.78 -15.61 -5.61
C GLY A 76 -10.55 -16.34 -4.50
N GLU A 77 -11.86 -16.50 -4.68
CA GLU A 77 -12.74 -17.23 -3.74
C GLU A 77 -12.37 -18.70 -3.56
N GLN A 78 -11.75 -19.31 -4.57
CA GLN A 78 -11.29 -20.71 -4.54
C GLN A 78 -9.85 -20.83 -4.02
N GLY A 79 -9.18 -19.69 -3.79
CA GLY A 79 -7.88 -19.64 -3.17
C GLY A 79 -7.93 -20.07 -1.70
N ARG A 80 -6.76 -20.29 -1.12
CA ARG A 80 -6.60 -20.61 0.30
C ARG A 80 -5.53 -19.74 0.94
N ASP A 81 -5.70 -19.48 2.24
CA ASP A 81 -4.71 -18.84 3.09
C ASP A 81 -4.23 -17.47 2.56
N PHE A 82 -5.12 -16.69 1.94
CA PHE A 82 -4.76 -15.46 1.24
C PHE A 82 -4.01 -14.49 2.17
N LEU A 83 -4.62 -14.14 3.31
CA LEU A 83 -4.01 -13.18 4.25
C LEU A 83 -2.73 -13.73 4.87
N LYS A 84 -2.66 -15.03 5.17
CA LYS A 84 -1.46 -15.64 5.76
C LYS A 84 -0.28 -15.50 4.80
N ARG A 85 -0.49 -15.87 3.53
CA ARG A 85 0.52 -15.75 2.46
C ARG A 85 0.87 -14.29 2.19
N PHE A 86 -0.14 -13.42 2.12
CA PHE A 86 0.05 -11.99 1.86
C PHE A 86 0.95 -11.35 2.92
N ILE A 87 0.63 -11.54 4.22
CA ILE A 87 1.40 -10.97 5.33
C ILE A 87 2.82 -11.58 5.38
N ALA A 88 2.95 -12.90 5.20
CA ALA A 88 4.24 -13.57 5.20
C ALA A 88 5.16 -13.10 4.06
N LEU A 89 4.59 -12.78 2.89
CA LEU A 89 5.32 -12.22 1.76
C LEU A 89 5.61 -10.72 1.92
N TYR A 90 4.69 -9.97 2.53
CA TYR A 90 4.80 -8.52 2.67
C TYR A 90 6.08 -8.12 3.41
N LEU A 91 6.35 -8.72 4.57
CA LEU A 91 7.51 -8.36 5.39
C LEU A 91 8.86 -8.45 4.64
N PRO A 92 9.28 -9.61 4.09
CA PRO A 92 10.55 -9.71 3.39
C PRO A 92 10.60 -8.88 2.10
N VAL A 93 9.49 -8.78 1.36
CA VAL A 93 9.43 -7.93 0.15
C VAL A 93 9.63 -6.46 0.52
N THR A 94 8.98 -5.98 1.57
CA THR A 94 9.08 -4.60 2.03
C THR A 94 10.49 -4.30 2.54
N ILE A 95 11.12 -5.17 3.33
CA ILE A 95 12.51 -4.97 3.80
C ILE A 95 13.48 -4.84 2.61
N GLN A 96 13.40 -5.76 1.63
CA GLN A 96 14.25 -5.72 0.45
C GLN A 96 14.03 -4.46 -0.39
N SER A 97 12.76 -4.04 -0.50
CA SER A 97 12.40 -2.82 -1.23
C SER A 97 12.88 -1.56 -0.51
N LEU A 98 12.80 -1.53 0.82
CA LEU A 98 13.29 -0.43 1.66
C LEU A 98 14.77 -0.18 1.42
N VAL A 99 15.60 -1.23 1.45
CA VAL A 99 17.04 -1.11 1.18
C VAL A 99 17.29 -0.52 -0.21
N LEU A 100 16.61 -1.02 -1.24
CA LEU A 100 16.73 -0.52 -2.60
C LEU A 100 16.34 0.96 -2.71
N PHE A 101 15.16 1.33 -2.19
CA PHE A 101 14.64 2.68 -2.35
C PHE A 101 15.32 3.72 -1.46
N ILE A 102 15.90 3.33 -0.32
CA ILE A 102 16.79 4.20 0.45
C ILE A 102 18.01 4.58 -0.39
N LEU A 103 18.65 3.61 -1.06
CA LEU A 103 19.80 3.89 -1.93
C LEU A 103 19.41 4.82 -3.09
N ILE A 104 18.26 4.58 -3.72
CA ILE A 104 17.75 5.45 -4.78
C ILE A 104 17.47 6.86 -4.23
N ALA A 105 16.81 6.98 -3.08
CA ALA A 105 16.49 8.26 -2.47
C ALA A 105 17.77 9.06 -2.15
N VAL A 106 18.80 8.43 -1.59
CA VAL A 106 20.09 9.09 -1.31
C VAL A 106 20.72 9.65 -2.59
N VAL A 107 20.68 8.89 -3.69
CA VAL A 107 21.22 9.36 -4.97
C VAL A 107 20.39 10.51 -5.54
N VAL A 108 19.05 10.39 -5.51
CA VAL A 108 18.15 11.42 -6.02
C VAL A 108 18.30 12.72 -5.24
N GLU A 109 18.25 12.67 -3.90
CA GLU A 109 18.40 13.84 -3.03
C GLU A 109 19.80 14.45 -3.13
N GLY A 110 20.85 13.63 -3.32
CA GLY A 110 22.22 14.13 -3.53
C GLY A 110 22.40 14.87 -4.86
N LEU A 111 21.68 14.47 -5.91
CA LEU A 111 21.75 15.09 -7.24
C LEU A 111 20.78 16.27 -7.39
N LEU A 112 19.69 16.31 -6.62
CA LEU A 112 18.63 17.30 -6.77
C LEU A 112 19.15 18.76 -6.74
N PRO A 113 19.99 19.18 -5.78
CA PRO A 113 20.49 20.56 -5.74
C PRO A 113 21.31 20.96 -6.98
N MET A 114 22.02 20.00 -7.59
CA MET A 114 22.81 20.27 -8.80
C MET A 114 21.92 20.55 -10.02
N LEU A 115 20.74 19.92 -10.07
CA LEU A 115 19.79 20.06 -11.16
C LEU A 115 18.86 21.26 -10.99
N THR A 116 18.61 21.69 -9.75
CA THR A 116 17.62 22.72 -9.42
C THR A 116 18.21 24.06 -9.00
N VAL A 117 19.54 24.24 -9.06
CA VAL A 117 20.27 25.41 -8.54
C VAL A 117 19.77 26.77 -9.06
N ASN A 118 19.22 26.80 -10.28
CA ASN A 118 18.74 28.02 -10.93
C ASN A 118 17.20 28.12 -10.99
N MET A 119 16.48 27.23 -10.30
CA MET A 119 15.02 27.23 -10.32
C MET A 119 14.46 28.27 -9.34
N GLU A 120 13.38 28.92 -9.74
CA GLU A 120 12.59 29.75 -8.82
C GLU A 120 11.92 28.89 -7.74
N GLU A 121 11.69 29.46 -6.56
CA GLU A 121 11.16 28.75 -5.39
C GLU A 121 9.84 28.02 -5.68
N ALA A 122 8.91 28.67 -6.40
CA ALA A 122 7.63 28.06 -6.74
C ALA A 122 7.76 26.84 -7.66
N ALA A 123 8.71 26.89 -8.61
CA ALA A 123 8.98 25.78 -9.52
C ALA A 123 9.67 24.62 -8.78
N LEU A 124 10.58 24.93 -7.85
CA LEU A 124 11.23 23.95 -7.00
C LEU A 124 10.19 23.23 -6.13
N GLU A 125 9.29 23.98 -5.49
CA GLU A 125 8.25 23.43 -4.62
C GLU A 125 7.32 22.48 -5.39
N GLN A 126 6.86 22.88 -6.58
CA GLN A 126 6.02 22.02 -7.42
C GLN A 126 6.77 20.75 -7.85
N LEU A 127 8.05 20.87 -8.22
CA LEU A 127 8.88 19.73 -8.59
C LEU A 127 9.03 18.76 -7.41
N THR A 128 9.30 19.26 -6.20
CA THR A 128 9.44 18.42 -5.00
C THR A 128 8.14 17.68 -4.68
N THR A 129 6.99 18.35 -4.73
CA THR A 129 5.68 17.71 -4.51
C THR A 129 5.44 16.58 -5.51
N VAL A 130 5.65 16.83 -6.81
CA VAL A 130 5.42 15.82 -7.86
C VAL A 130 6.41 14.66 -7.71
N LYS A 131 7.67 14.95 -7.41
CA LYS A 131 8.71 13.94 -7.17
C LYS A 131 8.34 13.04 -5.98
N ASP A 132 7.95 13.61 -4.85
CA ASP A 132 7.60 12.87 -3.63
C ASP A 132 6.37 11.98 -3.86
N LEU A 133 5.29 12.52 -4.43
CA LEU A 133 4.09 11.74 -4.79
C LEU A 133 4.41 10.61 -5.78
N SER A 134 5.24 10.90 -6.79
CA SER A 134 5.64 9.89 -7.78
C SER A 134 6.46 8.77 -7.13
N PHE A 135 7.39 9.13 -6.25
CA PHE A 135 8.24 8.17 -5.55
C PHE A 135 7.42 7.27 -4.62
N GLU A 136 6.47 7.85 -3.88
CA GLU A 136 5.50 7.12 -3.06
C GLU A 136 4.73 6.07 -3.89
N VAL A 137 4.14 6.49 -5.02
CA VAL A 137 3.39 5.59 -5.91
C VAL A 137 4.27 4.48 -6.49
N ILE A 138 5.50 4.81 -6.92
CA ILE A 138 6.45 3.84 -7.49
C ILE A 138 6.81 2.77 -6.46
N ILE A 139 7.13 3.18 -5.22
CA ILE A 139 7.45 2.24 -4.13
C ILE A 139 6.27 1.32 -3.86
N SER A 140 5.08 1.88 -3.65
CA SER A 140 3.86 1.11 -3.41
C SER A 140 3.61 0.10 -4.52
N CYS A 141 3.64 0.53 -5.78
CA CYS A 141 3.45 -0.34 -6.94
C CYS A 141 4.50 -1.44 -7.02
N TYR A 142 5.78 -1.13 -6.76
CA TYR A 142 6.86 -2.12 -6.81
C TYR A 142 6.68 -3.20 -5.74
N ILE A 143 6.36 -2.82 -4.50
CA ILE A 143 6.10 -3.76 -3.40
C ILE A 143 4.91 -4.66 -3.73
N TYR A 144 3.78 -4.08 -4.11
CA TYR A 144 2.58 -4.86 -4.44
C TYR A 144 2.78 -5.76 -5.66
N TRP A 145 3.46 -5.29 -6.70
CA TRP A 145 3.80 -6.09 -7.88
C TRP A 145 4.66 -7.31 -7.51
N ARG A 146 5.65 -7.12 -6.63
CA ARG A 146 6.49 -8.22 -6.15
C ARG A 146 5.68 -9.26 -5.37
N ILE A 147 4.77 -8.83 -4.51
CA ILE A 147 3.87 -9.74 -3.78
C ILE A 147 2.94 -10.45 -4.77
N TYR A 148 2.38 -9.74 -5.74
CA TYR A 148 1.55 -10.32 -6.80
C TYR A 148 2.28 -11.44 -7.54
N LYS A 149 3.54 -11.20 -7.95
CA LYS A 149 4.35 -12.20 -8.65
C LYS A 149 4.60 -13.43 -7.78
N ALA A 150 4.97 -13.24 -6.52
CA ALA A 150 5.19 -14.34 -5.58
C ALA A 150 3.91 -15.14 -5.32
N MET A 151 2.77 -14.45 -5.13
CA MET A 151 1.47 -15.10 -4.95
C MET A 151 1.08 -15.97 -6.15
N ARG A 152 1.30 -15.46 -7.36
CA ARG A 152 1.03 -16.19 -8.60
C ARG A 152 1.91 -17.44 -8.75
N GLN A 153 3.18 -17.38 -8.34
CA GLN A 153 4.09 -18.53 -8.35
C GLN A 153 3.63 -19.63 -7.39
N ILE A 154 3.13 -19.27 -6.21
CA ILE A 154 2.62 -20.24 -5.22
C ILE A 154 1.37 -20.98 -5.73
N HIS A 155 0.57 -20.33 -6.59
CA HIS A 155 -0.66 -20.91 -7.13
C HIS A 155 -0.44 -21.79 -8.37
N GLN A 156 0.68 -21.66 -9.07
CA GLN A 156 0.96 -22.49 -10.24
C GLN A 156 1.18 -23.96 -9.81
N PRO A 157 0.54 -24.95 -10.47
CA PRO A 157 0.86 -26.36 -10.26
C PRO A 157 2.31 -26.62 -10.66
N VAL A 158 3.04 -27.38 -9.83
CA VAL A 158 4.39 -27.89 -10.11
C VAL A 158 4.36 -28.88 -11.26
#